data_AF-A0A2E6U689-F1
#
_entry.id   AF-A0A2E6U689-F1
#
_cell.length_a   1.000
_cell.length_b   1.000
_cell.length_c   1.000
_cell.angle_alpha   90.00
_cell.angle_beta   90.00
_cell.angle_gamma   90.00
#
_symmetry.space_group_name_H-M   'P 1'
#
loop_
_entity.id
_entity.type
_entity.pdbx_description
1 polymer ?
#
loop_
_entity_poly.entity_id
_entity_poly.type
_entity_poly.pdbx_seq_one_letter_code
_entity_poly.pdbx_strand_id
1 'polypeptide(L)'
;MFDAEEFISEAVETLKQQIDDIAIIACSGGVDSAVAAVLAHQAVGDLLHCVYVDTGFMRKGETEQVEAMFAAHGIELTTVHAADRYFAALAGVTEPEAKRKTIGELFIRVFEDEQVKVGAKYLVQGTIAPDWIESGGGVRDTIKSHHNVGGLPEDMTLGVVEPLRELYKDEVRELARTLGISVAERQPFPGPGLAVRTLGDLTPERVGVVRECCAIVEEEFEAAAERGEMELPWQYYAALLPVRSVGVHGDVRAYGETIVVRAVRSMDGMSARYSEIPHSILQKVSTRITNACKGSVNRVVYDITHKPPGTIEWE
;
A
#
# COMPACT_ATOMS: atom_id res chain seq x y z
N MET A 1 -21.29 5.37 -20.31
CA MET A 1 -19.99 4.67 -20.31
C MET A 1 -18.99 5.76 -20.00
N PHE A 2 -18.13 5.55 -19.01
CA PHE A 2 -17.11 6.51 -18.63
C PHE A 2 -16.16 6.75 -19.82
N ASP A 3 -15.95 8.01 -20.21
CA ASP A 3 -15.00 8.41 -21.25
C ASP A 3 -13.73 8.95 -20.57
N ALA A 4 -12.69 8.14 -20.56
CA ALA A 4 -11.44 8.45 -19.89
C ALA A 4 -10.69 9.62 -20.53
N GLU A 5 -10.71 9.75 -21.86
CA GLU A 5 -9.96 10.81 -22.56
C GLU A 5 -10.61 12.19 -22.36
N GLU A 6 -11.94 12.23 -22.42
CA GLU A 6 -12.72 13.43 -22.12
C GLU A 6 -12.49 13.87 -20.66
N PHE A 7 -12.59 12.93 -19.71
CA PHE A 7 -12.35 13.21 -18.30
C PHE A 7 -10.93 13.75 -18.03
N ILE A 8 -9.90 13.13 -18.62
CA ILE A 8 -8.51 13.61 -18.47
C ILE A 8 -8.40 15.06 -18.92
N SER A 9 -8.98 15.40 -20.07
CA SER A 9 -8.92 16.75 -20.63
C SER A 9 -9.61 17.78 -19.72
N GLU A 10 -10.80 17.45 -19.21
CA GLU A 10 -11.56 18.32 -18.28
C GLU A 10 -10.86 18.47 -16.92
N ALA A 11 -10.33 17.38 -16.37
CA ALA A 11 -9.63 17.40 -15.09
C ALA A 11 -8.36 18.24 -15.17
N VAL A 12 -7.57 18.10 -16.24
CA VAL A 12 -6.35 18.90 -16.48
C VAL A 12 -6.68 20.39 -16.58
N GLU A 13 -7.75 20.75 -17.30
CA GLU A 13 -8.17 22.15 -17.41
C GLU A 13 -8.67 22.72 -16.08
N THR A 14 -9.43 21.92 -15.32
CA THR A 14 -9.90 22.30 -13.98
C THR A 14 -8.73 22.53 -13.02
N LEU A 15 -7.75 21.62 -13.03
CA LEU A 15 -6.55 21.73 -12.19
C LEU A 15 -5.73 22.97 -12.52
N LYS A 16 -5.56 23.31 -13.80
CA LYS A 16 -4.89 24.54 -14.26
C LYS A 16 -5.54 25.82 -13.74
N GLN A 17 -6.87 25.82 -13.58
CA GLN A 17 -7.61 26.97 -13.10
C GLN A 17 -7.61 27.09 -11.57
N GLN A 18 -7.48 25.96 -10.85
CA GLN A 18 -7.52 25.91 -9.39
C GLN A 18 -6.17 26.11 -8.72
N ILE A 19 -5.08 25.64 -9.34
CA ILE A 19 -3.73 25.65 -8.78
C ILE A 19 -2.94 26.78 -9.45
N ASP A 20 -2.71 27.86 -8.72
CA ASP A 20 -1.95 29.04 -9.19
C ASP A 20 -0.59 29.24 -8.49
N ASP A 21 -0.23 28.35 -7.57
CA ASP A 21 1.00 28.33 -6.79
C ASP A 21 1.45 26.87 -6.55
N ILE A 22 2.54 26.68 -5.82
CA ILE A 22 3.15 25.36 -5.58
C ILE A 22 2.12 24.41 -4.94
N ALA A 23 1.93 23.27 -5.59
CA ALA A 23 1.12 22.16 -5.11
C ALA A 23 2.03 21.03 -4.63
N ILE A 24 1.58 20.28 -3.63
CA ILE A 24 2.27 19.08 -3.14
C ILE A 24 1.32 17.88 -3.19
N ILE A 25 1.85 16.70 -3.51
CA ILE A 25 1.11 15.44 -3.46
C ILE A 25 1.95 14.34 -2.82
N ALA A 26 1.29 13.55 -1.96
CA ALA A 26 1.81 12.29 -1.48
C ALA A 26 1.58 11.18 -2.52
N CYS A 27 2.65 10.71 -3.13
CA CYS A 27 2.64 9.56 -4.01
C CYS A 27 2.80 8.29 -3.16
N SER A 28 1.77 7.45 -3.06
CA SER A 28 1.84 6.23 -2.23
C SER A 28 2.39 5.00 -2.96
N GLY A 29 2.50 5.08 -4.29
CA GLY A 29 2.68 3.94 -5.19
C GLY A 29 1.37 3.23 -5.54
N GLY A 30 0.25 3.60 -4.90
CA GLY A 30 -1.09 3.17 -5.26
C GLY A 30 -1.66 3.91 -6.48
N VAL A 31 -2.63 3.27 -7.15
CA VAL A 31 -3.22 3.75 -8.40
C VAL A 31 -3.84 5.14 -8.28
N ASP A 32 -4.57 5.43 -7.19
CA ASP A 32 -5.30 6.71 -7.07
C ASP A 32 -4.33 7.89 -6.97
N SER A 33 -3.32 7.79 -6.08
CA SER A 33 -2.29 8.83 -5.96
C SER A 33 -1.45 8.98 -7.23
N ALA A 34 -1.22 7.89 -7.98
CA ALA A 34 -0.48 7.93 -9.23
C ALA A 34 -1.26 8.66 -10.33
N VAL A 35 -2.55 8.33 -10.50
CA VAL A 35 -3.43 9.01 -11.47
C VAL A 35 -3.56 10.50 -11.11
N ALA A 36 -3.82 10.82 -9.85
CA ALA A 36 -3.93 12.21 -9.40
C ALA A 36 -2.64 13.02 -9.64
N ALA A 37 -1.47 12.43 -9.35
CA ALA A 37 -0.18 13.06 -9.60
C ALA A 37 0.10 13.27 -11.10
N VAL A 38 -0.23 12.28 -11.95
CA VAL A 38 -0.05 12.41 -13.40
C VAL A 38 -0.97 13.49 -13.98
N LEU A 39 -2.24 13.54 -13.58
CA LEU A 39 -3.17 14.59 -14.00
C LEU A 39 -2.71 15.98 -13.55
N ALA A 40 -2.30 16.11 -12.28
CA ALA A 40 -1.78 17.37 -11.76
C ALA A 40 -0.48 17.79 -12.45
N HIS A 41 0.42 16.87 -12.77
CA HIS A 41 1.64 17.19 -13.49
C HIS A 41 1.36 17.65 -14.92
N GLN A 42 0.43 17.02 -15.63
CA GLN A 42 -0.02 17.49 -16.94
C GLN A 42 -0.68 18.88 -16.89
N ALA A 43 -1.29 19.22 -15.75
CA ALA A 43 -1.92 20.52 -15.52
C ALA A 43 -0.89 21.62 -15.25
N VAL A 44 -0.05 21.44 -14.24
CA VAL A 44 0.78 22.53 -13.67
C VAL A 44 2.29 22.31 -13.75
N GLY A 45 2.74 21.18 -14.30
CA GLY A 45 4.16 20.89 -14.54
C GLY A 45 5.00 21.01 -13.29
N ASP A 46 6.00 21.89 -13.34
CA ASP A 46 7.00 22.12 -12.29
C ASP A 46 6.43 22.74 -11.00
N LEU A 47 5.18 23.23 -11.01
CA LEU A 47 4.51 23.67 -9.79
C LEU A 47 4.07 22.50 -8.90
N LEU A 48 4.06 21.26 -9.41
CA LEU A 48 3.71 20.08 -8.63
C LEU A 48 4.96 19.44 -8.01
N HIS A 49 4.98 19.40 -6.68
CA HIS A 49 5.96 18.66 -5.91
C HIS A 49 5.42 17.28 -5.52
N CYS A 50 5.98 16.23 -6.10
CA CYS A 50 5.61 14.84 -5.83
C CYS A 50 6.53 14.24 -4.76
N VAL A 51 5.95 13.74 -3.66
CA VAL A 51 6.70 13.17 -2.53
C VAL A 51 6.32 11.71 -2.33
N TYR A 52 7.31 10.82 -2.31
CA TYR A 52 7.17 9.44 -1.89
C TYR A 52 7.95 9.23 -0.59
N VAL A 53 7.28 8.71 0.45
CA VAL A 53 7.90 8.45 1.75
C VAL A 53 8.16 6.95 1.86
N ASP A 54 9.44 6.56 1.78
CA ASP A 54 9.85 5.20 2.09
C ASP A 54 9.90 5.02 3.61
N THR A 55 8.84 4.39 4.13
CA THR A 55 8.65 4.14 5.56
C THR A 55 9.52 3.00 6.10
N GLY A 56 10.22 2.25 5.24
CA GLY A 56 10.87 1.00 5.61
C GLY A 56 9.91 -0.18 5.80
N PHE A 57 8.59 0.01 5.58
CA PHE A 57 7.55 -1.03 5.62
C PHE A 57 6.97 -1.34 4.24
N MET A 58 7.65 -0.94 3.18
CA MET A 58 7.22 -1.17 1.80
C MET A 58 7.59 -2.58 1.30
N ARG A 59 6.98 -3.01 0.19
CA ARG A 59 7.30 -4.26 -0.50
C ARG A 59 8.75 -4.27 -1.00
N LYS A 60 9.24 -5.45 -1.37
CA LYS A 60 10.58 -5.61 -1.95
C LYS A 60 10.64 -4.88 -3.30
N GLY A 61 11.60 -3.96 -3.44
CA GLY A 61 11.77 -3.20 -4.68
C GLY A 61 10.68 -2.16 -4.95
N GLU A 62 9.84 -1.82 -3.96
CA GLU A 62 8.72 -0.88 -4.15
C GLU A 62 9.21 0.50 -4.55
N THR A 63 10.20 1.02 -3.84
CA THR A 63 10.71 2.39 -4.01
C THR A 63 11.22 2.58 -5.43
N GLU A 64 12.07 1.66 -5.90
CA GLU A 64 12.65 1.71 -7.24
C GLU A 64 11.57 1.59 -8.33
N GLN A 65 10.53 0.78 -8.10
CA GLN A 65 9.40 0.66 -9.02
C GLN A 65 8.57 1.94 -9.09
N VAL A 66 8.31 2.58 -7.95
CA VAL A 66 7.55 3.83 -7.88
C VAL A 66 8.33 4.97 -8.54
N GLU A 67 9.62 5.10 -8.24
CA GLU A 67 10.52 6.07 -8.89
C GLU A 67 10.55 5.89 -10.41
N ALA A 68 10.74 4.65 -10.89
CA ALA A 68 10.76 4.35 -12.31
C ALA A 68 9.42 4.66 -13.00
N MET A 69 8.29 4.39 -12.32
CA MET A 69 6.96 4.67 -12.84
C MET A 69 6.74 6.18 -13.02
N PHE A 70 7.07 6.99 -12.02
CA PHE A 70 6.93 8.45 -12.12
C PHE A 70 7.91 9.05 -13.14
N ALA A 71 9.15 8.57 -13.17
CA ALA A 71 10.15 9.00 -14.16
C ALA A 71 9.70 8.73 -15.61
N ALA A 72 9.01 7.61 -15.87
CA ALA A 72 8.44 7.30 -17.18
C ALA A 72 7.36 8.30 -17.63
N HIS A 73 6.76 9.04 -16.70
CA HIS A 73 5.78 10.09 -16.96
C HIS A 73 6.37 11.51 -16.89
N GLY A 74 7.71 11.63 -16.82
CA GLY A 74 8.40 12.92 -16.73
C GLY A 74 8.29 13.61 -15.35
N ILE A 75 7.82 12.90 -14.33
CA ILE A 75 7.63 13.44 -12.99
C ILE A 75 8.91 13.22 -12.17
N GLU A 76 9.47 14.31 -11.66
CA GLU A 76 10.53 14.24 -10.65
C GLU A 76 9.92 13.91 -9.29
N LEU A 77 10.29 12.76 -8.74
CA LEU A 77 9.81 12.28 -7.46
C LEU A 77 10.84 12.56 -6.36
N THR A 78 10.42 13.26 -5.30
CA THR A 78 11.22 13.40 -4.08
C THR A 78 10.99 12.18 -3.20
N THR A 79 11.98 11.29 -3.16
CA THR A 79 11.98 10.12 -2.27
C THR A 79 12.56 10.48 -0.90
N VAL A 80 11.74 10.40 0.13
CA VAL A 80 12.15 10.60 1.53
C VAL A 80 12.35 9.24 2.20
N HIS A 81 13.59 8.86 2.44
CA HIS A 81 13.93 7.64 3.18
C HIS A 81 13.76 7.87 4.69
N ALA A 82 12.65 7.41 5.26
CA ALA A 82 12.27 7.62 6.65
C ALA A 82 12.33 6.36 7.52
N ALA A 83 12.82 5.23 6.98
CA ALA A 83 12.83 3.93 7.66
C ALA A 83 13.32 3.99 9.11
N ASP A 84 14.47 4.62 9.38
CA ASP A 84 15.03 4.72 10.74
C ASP A 84 14.09 5.46 11.71
N ARG A 85 13.44 6.54 11.26
CA ARG A 85 12.48 7.33 12.06
C ARG A 85 11.26 6.48 12.42
N TYR A 86 10.78 5.70 11.46
CA TYR A 86 9.65 4.80 11.61
C TYR A 86 9.96 3.62 12.54
N PHE A 87 11.08 2.93 12.34
CA PHE A 87 11.52 1.83 13.21
C PHE A 87 11.76 2.29 14.66
N ALA A 88 12.37 3.46 14.85
CA ALA A 88 12.59 4.01 16.19
C ALA A 88 11.27 4.32 16.91
N ALA A 89 10.30 4.91 16.22
CA ALA A 89 9.02 5.28 16.81
C ALA A 89 8.10 4.09 17.10
N LEU A 90 8.25 2.99 16.35
CA LEU A 90 7.46 1.77 16.51
C LEU A 90 8.13 0.73 17.43
N ALA A 91 9.29 1.05 18.01
CA ALA A 91 10.00 0.15 18.91
C ALA A 91 9.14 -0.21 20.13
N GLY A 92 8.83 -1.50 20.28
CA GLY A 92 7.98 -2.03 21.36
C GLY A 92 6.48 -1.75 21.22
N VAL A 93 6.03 -1.17 20.10
CA VAL A 93 4.60 -0.95 19.83
C VAL A 93 4.02 -2.22 19.21
N THR A 94 3.24 -2.97 19.99
CA THR A 94 2.65 -4.24 19.53
C THR A 94 1.16 -4.14 19.21
N GLU A 95 0.45 -3.17 19.79
CA GLU A 95 -1.00 -3.00 19.61
C GLU A 95 -1.31 -2.44 18.20
N PRO A 96 -2.18 -3.09 17.41
CA PRO A 96 -2.44 -2.72 16.02
C PRO A 96 -2.87 -1.27 15.79
N GLU A 97 -3.82 -0.76 16.59
CA GLU A 97 -4.33 0.61 16.41
C GLU A 97 -3.26 1.64 16.78
N ALA A 98 -2.45 1.38 17.80
CA ALA A 98 -1.29 2.18 18.15
C ALA A 98 -0.26 2.20 17.01
N LYS A 99 0.02 1.06 16.37
CA LYS A 99 0.90 1.02 15.17
C LYS A 99 0.34 1.91 14.07
N ARG A 100 -0.94 1.77 13.74
CA ARG A 100 -1.62 2.56 12.69
C ARG A 100 -1.53 4.05 12.98
N LYS A 101 -1.87 4.45 14.21
CA LYS A 101 -1.81 5.85 14.65
C LYS A 101 -0.40 6.41 14.57
N THR A 102 0.60 5.70 15.10
CA THR A 102 2.00 6.15 15.07
C THR A 102 2.51 6.32 13.63
N ILE A 103 2.20 5.37 12.74
CA ILE A 103 2.59 5.45 11.32
C ILE A 103 1.93 6.64 10.63
N GLY A 104 0.62 6.84 10.86
CA GLY A 104 -0.13 7.97 10.31
C GLY A 104 0.44 9.32 10.77
N GLU A 105 0.64 9.48 12.07
CA GLU A 105 1.23 10.70 12.66
C GLU A 105 2.63 10.99 12.11
N LEU A 106 3.48 9.97 11.96
CA LEU A 106 4.83 10.16 11.38
C LEU A 106 4.76 10.55 9.91
N PHE A 107 3.84 9.95 9.16
CA PHE A 107 3.68 10.27 7.74
C PHE A 107 3.32 11.75 7.56
N ILE A 108 2.35 12.22 8.33
CA ILE A 108 1.93 13.63 8.33
C ILE A 108 3.12 14.54 8.62
N ARG A 109 3.89 14.25 9.67
CA ARG A 109 5.07 15.08 10.04
C ARG A 109 6.15 15.08 8.96
N VAL A 110 6.45 13.93 8.36
CA VAL A 110 7.43 13.85 7.27
C VAL A 110 6.93 14.63 6.05
N PHE A 111 5.64 14.56 5.76
CA PHE A 111 5.03 15.27 4.65
C PHE A 111 4.99 16.80 4.88
N GLU A 112 4.69 17.24 6.11
CA GLU A 112 4.82 18.64 6.53
C GLU A 112 6.24 19.18 6.38
N ASP A 113 7.25 18.38 6.76
CA ASP A 113 8.66 18.73 6.59
C ASP A 113 8.96 19.06 5.11
N GLU A 114 8.39 18.31 4.15
CA GLU A 114 8.53 18.59 2.71
C GLU A 114 7.67 19.77 2.24
N GLN A 115 6.41 19.86 2.70
CA GLN A 115 5.51 20.98 2.40
C GLN A 115 6.15 22.33 2.76
N VAL A 116 6.76 22.44 3.94
CA VAL A 116 7.41 23.67 4.43
C VAL A 116 8.64 24.01 3.59
N LYS A 117 9.43 23.02 3.18
CA LYS A 117 10.63 23.23 2.35
C LYS A 117 10.31 23.87 1.01
N VAL A 118 9.24 23.41 0.35
CA VAL A 118 8.82 23.93 -0.95
C VAL A 118 7.84 25.09 -0.87
N GLY A 119 7.29 25.37 0.32
CA GLY A 119 6.33 26.46 0.52
C GLY A 119 4.98 26.22 -0.15
N ALA A 120 4.55 24.95 -0.26
CA ALA A 120 3.33 24.57 -0.96
C ALA A 120 2.09 25.29 -0.39
N LYS A 121 1.17 25.65 -1.29
CA LYS A 121 -0.13 26.27 -1.00
C LYS A 121 -1.29 25.33 -1.26
N TYR A 122 -1.09 24.34 -2.13
CA TYR A 122 -2.12 23.38 -2.50
C TYR A 122 -1.72 21.96 -2.12
N LEU A 123 -2.69 21.15 -1.68
CA LEU A 123 -2.55 19.72 -1.47
C LEU A 123 -3.40 18.99 -2.51
N VAL A 124 -2.76 18.24 -3.40
CA VAL A 124 -3.48 17.36 -4.34
C VAL A 124 -3.66 15.99 -3.71
N GLN A 125 -4.89 15.45 -3.77
CA GLN A 125 -5.21 14.15 -3.20
C GLN A 125 -5.93 13.26 -4.21
N GLY A 126 -5.62 11.97 -4.19
CA GLY A 126 -6.30 10.95 -4.98
C GLY A 126 -7.60 10.44 -4.32
N THR A 127 -8.32 11.27 -3.57
CA THR A 127 -9.58 10.89 -2.93
C THR A 127 -10.61 10.50 -3.99
N ILE A 128 -11.32 9.39 -3.79
CA ILE A 128 -12.36 8.88 -4.70
C ILE A 128 -13.74 8.85 -4.04
N ALA A 129 -14.80 8.59 -4.81
CA ALA A 129 -16.17 8.65 -4.32
C ALA A 129 -16.43 7.75 -3.09
N PRO A 130 -15.99 6.47 -3.06
CA PRO A 130 -16.13 5.63 -1.87
C PRO A 130 -15.52 6.22 -0.60
N ASP A 131 -14.41 6.94 -0.69
CA ASP A 131 -13.68 7.45 0.48
C ASP A 131 -14.52 8.49 1.24
N TRP A 132 -15.09 9.47 0.53
CA TRP A 132 -15.84 10.54 1.18
C TRP A 132 -17.30 10.15 1.50
N ILE A 133 -17.88 9.19 0.76
CA ILE A 133 -19.17 8.60 1.12
C ILE A 133 -19.07 7.88 2.46
N GLU A 134 -17.97 7.15 2.68
CA GLU A 134 -17.69 6.50 3.97
C GLU A 134 -17.47 7.50 5.10
N SER A 135 -16.88 8.68 4.83
CA SER A 135 -16.63 9.72 5.84
C SER A 135 -17.80 10.69 6.08
N GLY A 136 -18.77 10.77 5.15
CA GLY A 136 -19.91 11.71 5.22
C GLY A 136 -21.18 11.16 5.87
N GLY A 137 -21.26 9.85 6.14
CA GLY A 137 -22.40 9.19 6.78
C GLY A 137 -22.19 8.97 8.28
N GLY A 138 -22.90 9.73 9.13
CA GLY A 138 -22.67 9.78 10.58
C GLY A 138 -22.65 8.45 11.36
N VAL A 139 -22.13 8.56 12.59
CA VAL A 139 -21.92 7.54 13.66
C VAL A 139 -20.74 6.59 13.42
N ARG A 140 -20.11 6.58 12.24
CA ARG A 140 -18.92 5.75 11.94
C ARG A 140 -17.58 6.51 11.99
N ASP A 141 -17.57 7.72 12.54
CA ASP A 141 -16.44 8.66 12.58
C ASP A 141 -15.18 8.16 13.32
N THR A 142 -15.22 7.00 13.96
CA THR A 142 -14.09 6.46 14.74
C THR A 142 -13.37 5.29 14.07
N ILE A 143 -13.88 4.76 12.94
CA ILE A 143 -13.40 3.45 12.42
C ILE A 143 -12.38 3.58 11.28
N LYS A 144 -12.23 4.74 10.63
CA LYS A 144 -11.17 4.93 9.60
C LYS A 144 -10.69 6.39 9.54
N SER A 145 -9.88 6.80 10.53
CA SER A 145 -9.26 8.13 10.59
C SER A 145 -8.05 8.33 9.65
N HIS A 146 -7.72 7.37 8.77
CA HIS A 146 -6.40 7.33 8.12
C HIS A 146 -6.42 7.07 6.60
N HIS A 147 -7.51 7.39 5.89
CA HIS A 147 -7.44 7.51 4.44
C HIS A 147 -7.87 8.89 3.96
N ASN A 148 -6.97 9.47 3.17
CA ASN A 148 -7.05 10.62 2.27
C ASN A 148 -7.64 11.94 2.76
N VAL A 149 -8.49 12.04 3.79
CA VAL A 149 -9.04 13.35 4.21
C VAL A 149 -9.08 13.55 5.74
N GLY A 150 -8.98 12.48 6.54
CA GLY A 150 -9.23 12.54 7.99
C GLY A 150 -8.05 12.79 8.93
N GLY A 151 -6.83 12.99 8.41
CA GLY A 151 -5.60 13.04 9.22
C GLY A 151 -4.81 14.34 9.13
N LEU A 152 -5.24 15.32 8.33
CA LEU A 152 -4.51 16.57 8.23
C LEU A 152 -4.66 17.37 9.53
N PRO A 153 -3.58 17.94 10.09
CA PRO A 153 -3.65 18.76 11.28
C PRO A 153 -4.68 19.88 11.14
N GLU A 154 -5.35 20.24 12.24
CA GLU A 154 -6.35 21.34 12.24
C GLU A 154 -5.75 22.70 11.84
N ASP A 155 -4.43 22.85 11.92
CA ASP A 155 -3.67 24.04 11.54
C ASP A 155 -3.12 24.00 10.10
N MET A 156 -3.46 22.99 9.30
CA MET A 156 -3.00 22.92 7.91
C MET A 156 -3.69 23.98 7.03
N THR A 157 -2.89 24.88 6.45
CA THR A 157 -3.36 26.03 5.66
C THR A 157 -3.41 25.79 4.15
N LEU A 158 -3.40 24.53 3.69
CA LEU A 158 -3.34 24.19 2.27
C LEU A 158 -4.74 24.21 1.62
N GLY A 159 -4.83 24.71 0.39
CA GLY A 159 -5.99 24.50 -0.47
C GLY A 159 -6.03 23.06 -0.96
N VAL A 160 -7.08 22.31 -0.61
CA VAL A 160 -7.21 20.90 -1.00
C VAL A 160 -7.82 20.78 -2.40
N VAL A 161 -7.21 19.96 -3.25
CA VAL A 161 -7.62 19.72 -4.64
C VAL A 161 -7.74 18.21 -4.89
N GLU A 162 -8.92 17.75 -5.28
CA GLU A 162 -9.25 16.31 -5.39
C GLU A 162 -9.78 15.97 -6.79
N PRO A 163 -8.90 15.78 -7.79
CA PRO A 163 -9.32 15.57 -9.18
C PRO A 163 -10.12 14.28 -9.41
N LEU A 164 -10.07 13.32 -8.49
CA LEU A 164 -10.72 12.00 -8.63
C LEU A 164 -11.98 11.86 -7.77
N ARG A 165 -12.42 12.94 -7.10
CA ARG A 165 -13.43 12.92 -6.02
C ARG A 165 -14.74 12.23 -6.38
N GLU A 166 -15.16 12.33 -7.64
CA GLU A 166 -16.44 11.79 -8.13
C GLU A 166 -16.32 10.39 -8.77
N LEU A 167 -15.11 9.82 -8.84
CA LEU A 167 -14.86 8.57 -9.54
C LEU A 167 -14.96 7.35 -8.62
N TYR A 168 -15.35 6.23 -9.22
CA TYR A 168 -15.26 4.90 -8.63
C TYR A 168 -13.95 4.20 -9.01
N LYS A 169 -13.63 3.11 -8.30
CA LYS A 169 -12.33 2.44 -8.41
C LYS A 169 -12.05 1.86 -9.80
N ASP A 170 -13.08 1.35 -10.46
CA ASP A 170 -13.03 0.84 -11.83
C ASP A 170 -12.75 1.95 -12.85
N GLU A 171 -13.35 3.13 -12.66
CA GLU A 171 -13.10 4.31 -13.49
C GLU A 171 -11.66 4.84 -13.31
N VAL A 172 -11.14 4.88 -12.07
CA VAL A 172 -9.74 5.25 -11.82
C VAL A 172 -8.77 4.25 -12.44
N ARG A 173 -9.09 2.95 -12.45
CA ARG A 173 -8.28 1.95 -13.16
C ARG A 173 -8.32 2.15 -14.68
N GLU A 174 -9.47 2.53 -15.23
CA GLU A 174 -9.57 2.87 -16.65
C GLU A 174 -8.71 4.09 -16.98
N LEU A 175 -8.77 5.15 -16.16
CA LEU A 175 -7.86 6.30 -16.29
C LEU A 175 -6.39 5.88 -16.23
N ALA A 176 -6.02 5.03 -15.28
CA ALA A 176 -4.66 4.55 -15.15
C ALA A 176 -4.19 3.80 -16.41
N ARG A 177 -5.06 2.97 -17.02
CA ARG A 177 -4.77 2.29 -18.29
C ARG A 177 -4.59 3.28 -19.44
N THR A 178 -5.50 4.26 -19.57
CA THR A 178 -5.43 5.29 -20.62
C THR A 178 -4.18 6.16 -20.48
N LEU A 179 -3.76 6.46 -19.25
CA LEU A 179 -2.56 7.24 -18.96
C LEU A 179 -1.25 6.42 -19.05
N GLY A 180 -1.33 5.10 -19.24
CA GLY A 180 -0.14 4.23 -19.31
C GLY A 180 0.50 3.92 -17.95
N ILE A 181 -0.25 4.06 -16.85
CA ILE A 181 0.24 3.85 -15.48
C ILE A 181 0.27 2.35 -15.15
N SER A 182 1.46 1.82 -14.87
CA SER A 182 1.71 0.39 -14.68
C SER A 182 1.07 -0.25 -13.44
N VAL A 183 0.66 0.55 -12.45
CA VAL A 183 0.09 0.04 -11.18
C VAL A 183 -1.42 -0.23 -11.22
N ALA A 184 -2.07 -0.08 -12.39
CA ALA A 184 -3.53 -0.19 -12.54
C ALA A 184 -4.11 -1.51 -12.00
N GLU A 185 -3.42 -2.64 -12.23
CA GLU A 185 -3.89 -3.98 -11.83
C GLU A 185 -3.23 -4.51 -10.55
N ARG A 186 -2.43 -3.70 -9.87
CA ARG A 186 -1.70 -4.14 -8.70
C ARG A 186 -2.66 -4.42 -7.53
N GLN A 187 -2.39 -5.49 -6.78
CA GLN A 187 -3.18 -5.80 -5.59
C GLN A 187 -3.09 -4.65 -4.56
N PRO A 188 -4.14 -4.42 -3.75
CA PRO A 188 -4.12 -3.41 -2.71
C PRO A 188 -3.02 -3.67 -1.68
N PHE A 189 -2.38 -2.59 -1.25
CA PHE A 189 -1.37 -2.61 -0.19
C PHE A 189 -1.80 -1.64 0.93
N PRO A 190 -1.83 -2.07 2.21
CA PRO A 190 -2.28 -1.22 3.30
C PRO A 190 -1.32 -0.04 3.50
N GLY A 191 -1.83 1.13 3.93
CA GLY A 191 -0.99 2.30 4.22
C GLY A 191 0.13 2.02 5.23
N PRO A 192 -0.13 1.31 6.36
CA PRO A 192 0.92 0.82 7.27
C PRO A 192 1.87 -0.23 6.68
N GLY A 193 1.62 -0.72 5.47
CA GLY A 193 2.44 -1.69 4.77
C GLY A 193 2.68 -2.96 5.58
N LEU A 194 3.95 -3.37 5.63
CA LEU A 194 4.38 -4.58 6.34
C LEU A 194 4.25 -4.48 7.88
N ALA A 195 3.98 -3.30 8.44
CA ALA A 195 3.79 -3.14 9.89
C ALA A 195 2.56 -3.90 10.42
N VAL A 196 1.49 -3.96 9.62
CA VAL A 196 0.27 -4.73 9.93
C VAL A 196 0.32 -6.18 9.43
N ARG A 197 1.45 -6.58 8.83
CA ARG A 197 1.73 -7.99 8.45
C ARG A 197 2.82 -8.62 9.30
N THR A 198 3.38 -7.85 10.23
CA THR A 198 4.40 -8.28 11.18
C THR A 198 3.80 -8.18 12.57
N LEU A 199 3.22 -9.29 13.05
CA LEU A 199 2.57 -9.31 14.36
C LEU A 199 3.65 -9.28 15.46
N GLY A 200 3.33 -8.59 16.56
CA GLY A 200 4.31 -8.29 17.62
C GLY A 200 5.28 -7.18 17.22
N ASP A 201 6.54 -7.29 17.66
CA ASP A 201 7.55 -6.24 17.50
C ASP A 201 7.99 -6.03 16.04
N LEU A 202 8.24 -4.77 15.68
CA LEU A 202 8.58 -4.35 14.33
C LEU A 202 10.08 -4.07 14.17
N THR A 203 10.92 -5.07 14.37
CA THR A 203 12.38 -4.92 14.14
C THR A 203 12.72 -4.98 12.64
N PRO A 204 13.78 -4.29 12.16
CA PRO A 204 14.23 -4.39 10.77
C PRO A 204 14.41 -5.83 10.26
N GLU A 205 14.92 -6.73 11.09
CA GLU A 205 15.16 -8.13 10.74
C GLU A 205 13.84 -8.88 10.48
N ARG A 206 12.88 -8.76 11.40
CA ARG A 206 11.53 -9.35 11.27
C ARG A 206 10.80 -8.83 10.03
N VAL A 207 10.83 -7.51 9.82
CA VAL A 207 10.19 -6.89 8.65
C VAL A 207 10.89 -7.31 7.35
N GLY A 208 12.22 -7.46 7.36
CA GLY A 208 12.98 -8.01 6.25
C GLY A 208 12.56 -9.44 5.89
N VAL A 209 12.31 -10.30 6.89
CA VAL A 209 11.76 -11.65 6.67
C VAL A 209 10.37 -11.60 6.05
N VAL A 210 9.47 -10.76 6.57
CA VAL A 210 8.11 -10.62 6.01
C VAL A 210 8.16 -10.12 4.57
N ARG A 211 9.03 -9.14 4.28
CA ARG A 211 9.24 -8.60 2.94
C ARG A 211 9.67 -9.68 1.95
N GLU A 212 10.65 -10.50 2.33
CA GLU A 212 11.10 -11.61 1.49
C GLU A 212 9.99 -12.65 1.29
N CYS A 213 9.25 -12.98 2.34
CA CYS A 213 8.14 -13.93 2.26
C CYS A 213 7.00 -13.42 1.36
N CYS A 214 6.65 -12.13 1.45
CA CYS A 214 5.67 -11.50 0.57
C CYS A 214 6.12 -11.58 -0.89
N ALA A 215 7.38 -11.23 -1.18
CA ALA A 215 7.92 -11.33 -2.54
C ALA A 215 7.81 -12.75 -3.10
N ILE A 216 8.15 -13.78 -2.31
CA ILE A 216 8.02 -15.18 -2.73
C ILE A 216 6.54 -15.56 -3.00
N VAL A 217 5.62 -15.12 -2.14
CA VAL A 217 4.18 -15.38 -2.35
C VAL A 217 3.70 -14.71 -3.64
N GLU A 218 4.09 -13.45 -3.86
CA GLU A 218 3.73 -12.67 -5.04
C GLU A 218 4.25 -13.35 -6.31
N GLU A 219 5.56 -13.59 -6.39
CA GLU A 219 6.22 -14.23 -7.54
C GLU A 219 5.60 -15.59 -7.89
N GLU A 220 5.32 -16.44 -6.90
CA GLU A 220 4.80 -17.78 -7.16
C GLU A 220 3.32 -17.77 -7.59
N PHE A 221 2.50 -16.89 -7.01
CA PHE A 221 1.09 -16.81 -7.33
C PHE A 221 0.86 -16.15 -8.69
N GLU A 222 1.59 -15.06 -8.97
CA GLU A 222 1.57 -14.39 -10.28
C GLU A 222 2.03 -15.35 -11.38
N ALA A 223 3.18 -16.00 -11.20
CA ALA A 223 3.69 -16.94 -12.21
C ALA A 223 2.74 -18.14 -12.41
N ALA A 224 2.09 -18.64 -11.36
CA ALA A 224 1.10 -19.72 -11.49
C ALA A 224 -0.17 -19.26 -12.23
N ALA A 225 -0.62 -18.03 -11.99
CA ALA A 225 -1.74 -17.44 -12.70
C ALA A 225 -1.41 -17.22 -14.19
N GLU A 226 -0.22 -16.72 -14.51
CA GLU A 226 0.26 -16.56 -15.89
C GLU A 226 0.32 -17.90 -16.66
N ARG A 227 0.67 -18.99 -15.97
CA ARG A 227 0.66 -20.35 -16.54
C ARG A 227 -0.74 -20.96 -16.64
N GLY A 228 -1.78 -20.27 -16.17
CA GLY A 228 -3.16 -20.77 -16.17
C GLY A 228 -3.42 -21.89 -15.15
N GLU A 229 -2.55 -22.05 -14.15
CA GLU A 229 -2.67 -23.10 -13.13
C GLU A 229 -3.66 -22.72 -12.02
N MET A 230 -3.92 -21.42 -11.86
CA MET A 230 -4.88 -20.86 -10.90
C MET A 230 -5.35 -19.47 -11.35
N GLU A 231 -6.45 -18.99 -10.78
CA GLU A 231 -6.82 -17.58 -10.90
C GLU A 231 -6.04 -16.75 -9.87
N LEU A 232 -5.59 -15.56 -10.27
CA LEU A 232 -4.89 -14.64 -9.37
C LEU A 232 -5.86 -14.13 -8.29
N PRO A 233 -5.54 -14.25 -7.00
CA PRO A 233 -6.37 -13.70 -5.93
C PRO A 233 -6.43 -12.17 -5.99
N TRP A 234 -7.49 -11.58 -5.41
CA TRP A 234 -7.64 -10.13 -5.31
C TRP A 234 -6.56 -9.50 -4.43
N GLN A 235 -6.19 -10.19 -3.34
CA GLN A 235 -5.06 -9.85 -2.49
C GLN A 235 -4.41 -11.13 -1.98
N TYR A 236 -3.08 -11.16 -1.93
CA TYR A 236 -2.27 -12.31 -1.54
C TYR A 236 -0.93 -11.85 -0.95
N TYR A 237 -0.58 -12.34 0.23
CA TYR A 237 0.61 -11.90 0.95
C TYR A 237 1.06 -12.92 2.01
N ALA A 238 2.21 -12.63 2.64
CA ALA A 238 2.69 -13.32 3.83
C ALA A 238 2.61 -12.42 5.07
N ALA A 239 2.23 -12.99 6.22
CA ALA A 239 2.31 -12.34 7.53
C ALA A 239 3.14 -13.19 8.49
N LEU A 240 3.85 -12.54 9.42
CA LEU A 240 4.70 -13.19 10.41
C LEU A 240 4.02 -13.22 11.77
N LEU A 241 3.79 -14.42 12.29
CA LEU A 241 3.26 -14.61 13.64
C LEU A 241 4.40 -14.68 14.66
N PRO A 242 4.26 -14.06 15.85
CA PRO A 242 5.19 -14.17 16.96
C PRO A 242 5.10 -15.53 17.67
N VAL A 243 4.96 -16.61 16.89
CA VAL A 243 4.85 -17.99 17.36
C VAL A 243 6.00 -18.79 16.79
N ARG A 244 6.93 -19.17 17.67
CA ARG A 244 8.06 -20.02 17.32
C ARG A 244 7.64 -21.47 17.22
N SER A 245 8.16 -22.17 16.23
CA SER A 245 7.97 -23.60 16.03
C SER A 245 9.32 -24.31 15.87
N VAL A 246 9.35 -25.58 16.28
CA VAL A 246 10.53 -26.43 16.09
C VAL A 246 10.63 -26.81 14.62
N GLY A 247 11.84 -26.69 14.09
CA GLY A 247 12.24 -27.18 12.77
C GLY A 247 13.53 -27.99 12.87
N VAL A 248 13.89 -28.65 11.78
CA VAL A 248 15.15 -29.38 11.64
C VAL A 248 15.91 -28.75 10.49
N HIS A 249 17.09 -28.21 10.78
CA HIS A 249 17.97 -27.61 9.79
C HIS A 249 19.28 -28.38 9.78
N GLY A 250 19.49 -29.22 8.76
CA GLY A 250 20.53 -30.25 8.83
C GLY A 250 20.19 -31.29 9.89
N ASP A 251 21.12 -31.62 10.78
CA ASP A 251 20.92 -32.60 11.87
C ASP A 251 20.65 -31.95 13.24
N VAL A 252 20.36 -30.64 13.27
CA VAL A 252 20.19 -29.86 14.51
C VAL A 252 18.79 -29.29 14.62
N ARG A 253 18.25 -29.26 15.85
CA ARG A 253 16.99 -28.56 16.15
C ARG A 253 17.19 -27.06 15.97
N ALA A 254 16.27 -26.42 15.26
CA ALA A 254 16.20 -24.96 15.21
C ALA A 254 14.82 -24.46 15.63
N TYR A 255 14.77 -23.19 16.02
CA TYR A 255 13.55 -22.49 16.43
C TYR A 255 13.40 -21.23 15.59
N GLY A 256 12.33 -21.16 14.81
CA GLY A 256 11.99 -20.08 13.90
C GLY A 256 10.51 -19.82 14.00
N GLU A 257 10.10 -18.66 13.52
CA GLU A 257 8.73 -18.19 13.55
C GLU A 257 7.87 -18.85 12.48
N THR A 258 6.59 -18.51 12.50
CA THR A 258 5.58 -19.06 11.62
C THR A 258 5.10 -17.99 10.66
N ILE A 259 5.14 -18.28 9.37
CA ILE A 259 4.54 -17.46 8.32
C ILE A 259 3.12 -17.95 8.04
N VAL A 260 2.18 -17.03 7.95
CA VAL A 260 0.86 -17.24 7.39
C VAL A 260 0.87 -16.73 5.96
N VAL A 261 0.49 -17.59 5.01
CA VAL A 261 0.12 -17.17 3.66
C VAL A 261 -1.37 -16.88 3.67
N ARG A 262 -1.76 -15.69 3.23
CA ARG A 262 -3.15 -15.26 3.13
C ARG A 262 -3.44 -14.92 1.68
N ALA A 263 -4.52 -15.45 1.14
CA ALA A 263 -5.04 -15.02 -0.15
C ALA A 263 -6.56 -15.08 -0.20
N VAL A 264 -7.16 -14.07 -0.83
CA VAL A 264 -8.60 -13.90 -0.85
C VAL A 264 -9.12 -13.47 -2.22
N ARG A 265 -10.37 -13.84 -2.50
CA ARG A 265 -11.19 -13.28 -3.56
C ARG A 265 -12.18 -12.30 -2.96
N SER A 266 -12.25 -11.11 -3.53
CA SER A 266 -13.17 -10.05 -3.13
C SER A 266 -13.45 -9.13 -4.31
N MET A 267 -14.55 -8.40 -4.24
CA MET A 267 -14.86 -7.31 -5.17
C MET A 267 -14.38 -5.95 -4.63
N ASP A 268 -14.60 -5.72 -3.34
CA ASP A 268 -14.50 -4.41 -2.68
C ASP A 268 -13.77 -4.45 -1.33
N GLY A 269 -13.31 -5.62 -0.89
CA GLY A 269 -12.71 -5.83 0.42
C GLY A 269 -13.70 -5.86 1.59
N MET A 270 -15.00 -5.58 1.40
CA MET A 270 -16.01 -5.61 2.47
C MET A 270 -16.35 -7.04 2.90
N SER A 271 -16.45 -7.96 1.94
CA SER A 271 -16.55 -9.40 2.16
C SER A 271 -15.51 -10.13 1.32
N ALA A 272 -15.01 -11.26 1.83
CA ALA A 272 -13.96 -11.99 1.11
C ALA A 272 -14.03 -13.49 1.39
N ARG A 273 -13.78 -14.29 0.35
CA ARG A 273 -13.57 -15.73 0.52
C ARG A 273 -12.08 -16.02 0.44
N TYR A 274 -11.55 -16.93 1.26
CA TYR A 274 -10.19 -17.40 1.05
C TYR A 274 -10.09 -18.04 -0.34
N SER A 275 -8.96 -17.88 -0.99
CA SER A 275 -8.73 -18.45 -2.32
C SER A 275 -8.39 -19.93 -2.20
N GLU A 276 -9.02 -20.79 -2.98
CA GLU A 276 -8.65 -22.20 -3.06
C GLU A 276 -7.40 -22.36 -3.95
N ILE A 277 -6.24 -22.18 -3.35
CA ILE A 277 -4.95 -22.28 -4.03
C ILE A 277 -4.58 -23.77 -4.20
N PRO A 278 -4.15 -24.23 -5.39
CA PRO A 278 -3.72 -25.60 -5.56
C PRO A 278 -2.59 -25.97 -4.59
N HIS A 279 -2.70 -27.15 -3.96
CA HIS A 279 -1.74 -27.60 -2.94
C HIS A 279 -0.29 -27.66 -3.46
N SER A 280 -0.09 -27.95 -4.75
CA SER A 280 1.23 -27.94 -5.40
C SER A 280 1.90 -26.56 -5.33
N ILE A 281 1.12 -25.48 -5.53
CA ILE A 281 1.61 -24.10 -5.45
C ILE A 281 1.91 -23.72 -3.99
N LEU A 282 1.00 -24.06 -3.06
CA LEU A 282 1.23 -23.84 -1.62
C LEU A 282 2.48 -24.58 -1.12
N GLN A 283 2.72 -25.81 -1.59
CA GLN A 283 3.93 -26.57 -1.26
C GLN A 283 5.20 -25.88 -1.79
N LYS A 284 5.15 -25.36 -3.02
CA LYS A 284 6.27 -24.64 -3.63
C LYS A 284 6.60 -23.35 -2.86
N VAL A 285 5.58 -22.55 -2.53
CA VAL A 285 5.71 -21.36 -1.68
C VAL A 285 6.32 -21.70 -0.33
N SER A 286 5.77 -22.71 0.36
CA SER A 286 6.27 -23.16 1.66
C SER A 286 7.74 -23.56 1.62
N THR A 287 8.14 -24.29 0.58
CA THR A 287 9.54 -24.72 0.37
C THR A 287 10.45 -23.53 0.09
N ARG A 288 10.05 -22.58 -0.76
CA ARG A 288 10.85 -21.39 -1.05
C ARG A 288 11.01 -20.50 0.17
N ILE A 289 9.94 -20.24 0.93
CA ILE A 289 9.98 -19.43 2.16
C ILE A 289 10.95 -20.02 3.18
N THR A 290 10.80 -21.31 3.50
CA THR A 290 11.63 -21.97 4.53
C THR A 290 13.11 -22.07 4.14
N ASN A 291 13.41 -22.16 2.84
CA ASN A 291 14.78 -22.15 2.33
C ASN A 291 15.39 -20.74 2.31
N ALA A 292 14.65 -19.72 1.88
CA ALA A 292 15.13 -18.34 1.79
C ALA A 292 15.31 -17.70 3.17
N CYS A 293 14.40 -17.97 4.10
CA CYS A 293 14.40 -17.40 5.45
C CYS A 293 14.93 -18.39 6.49
N LYS A 294 15.95 -19.17 6.12
CA LYS A 294 16.52 -20.23 6.96
C LYS A 294 16.96 -19.68 8.32
N GLY A 295 16.51 -20.30 9.40
CA GLY A 295 16.79 -19.88 10.77
C GLY A 295 15.81 -18.84 11.34
N SER A 296 15.12 -18.10 10.48
CA SER A 296 14.07 -17.15 10.89
C SER A 296 12.67 -17.77 10.81
N VAL A 297 12.39 -18.57 9.78
CA VAL A 297 11.08 -19.21 9.55
C VAL A 297 11.21 -20.72 9.53
N ASN A 298 10.36 -21.39 10.30
CA ASN A 298 10.34 -22.86 10.38
C ASN A 298 9.05 -23.50 9.91
N ARG A 299 7.99 -22.70 9.77
CA ARG A 299 6.66 -23.22 9.45
C ARG A 299 5.91 -22.21 8.61
N VAL A 300 5.18 -22.74 7.66
CA VAL A 300 4.27 -21.99 6.81
C VAL A 300 2.88 -22.61 6.96
N VAL A 301 1.88 -21.76 7.18
CA VAL A 301 0.47 -22.15 7.23
C VAL A 301 -0.32 -21.34 6.21
N TYR A 302 -1.49 -21.82 5.82
CA TYR A 302 -2.39 -21.11 4.90
C TYR A 302 -3.70 -20.77 5.60
N ASP A 303 -4.14 -19.51 5.51
CA ASP A 303 -5.36 -19.04 6.16
C ASP A 303 -6.62 -19.31 5.31
N ILE A 304 -7.44 -20.24 5.79
CA ILE A 304 -8.71 -20.67 5.18
C ILE A 304 -9.94 -19.96 5.76
N THR A 305 -9.77 -18.85 6.48
CA THR A 305 -10.86 -18.13 7.14
C THR A 305 -11.53 -17.15 6.17
N HIS A 306 -12.85 -17.21 6.02
CA HIS A 306 -13.59 -16.20 5.26
C HIS A 306 -13.72 -14.88 6.03
N LYS A 307 -14.04 -13.79 5.33
CA LYS A 307 -14.52 -12.54 5.91
C LYS A 307 -16.01 -12.41 5.62
N PRO A 308 -16.90 -12.51 6.64
CA PRO A 308 -16.67 -12.85 8.06
C PRO A 308 -16.38 -14.36 8.31
N PRO A 309 -15.87 -14.79 9.49
CA PRO A 309 -15.67 -14.00 10.72
C PRO A 309 -14.32 -13.28 10.83
N GLY A 310 -13.35 -13.63 9.98
CA GLY A 310 -12.03 -12.99 10.01
C GLY A 310 -12.00 -11.65 9.27
N THR A 311 -10.87 -10.98 9.34
CA THR A 311 -10.48 -9.86 8.47
C THR A 311 -9.59 -10.35 7.32
N ILE A 312 -9.25 -9.45 6.40
CA ILE A 312 -8.29 -9.80 5.35
C ILE A 312 -6.86 -9.73 5.90
N GLU A 313 -6.48 -8.64 6.58
CA GLU A 313 -5.18 -8.45 7.25
C GLU A 313 -5.12 -9.19 8.61
N TRP A 314 -3.91 -9.54 9.04
CA TRP A 314 -3.57 -10.22 10.30
C TRP A 314 -2.77 -9.26 11.16
N GLU A 315 -3.42 -8.52 12.05
CA GLU A 315 -2.75 -7.51 12.90
C GLU A 315 -2.87 -7.85 14.40
#